data_AF-A0ABD3LYI3-F1
#
_entry.id   AF-A0ABD3LYI3-F1
#
_cell.length_a   1.000
_cell.length_b   1.000
_cell.length_c   1.000
_cell.angle_alpha   90.00
_cell.angle_beta   90.00
_cell.angle_gamma   90.00
#
_symmetry.space_group_name_H-M   'P 1'
#
loop_
_entity.id
_entity.type
_entity.pdbx_description
1 polymer ?
#
loop_
_entity_poly.entity_id
_entity_poly.type
_entity_poly.pdbx_seq_one_letter_code
_entity_poly.pdbx_strand_id
1 'polypeptide(L)'
;MLSIGGSAGSYTLASSDDPRRSSSWPLGDAVPDGIDFNIEGGTSQHWDEHAKYLSVYSRCSNKKLHEPALGSDAWIRNALKTVLFGLGLVQFYNNPPCDDVANLEEAWKQLTSTILASKIFLSLRAAPQAAGSGFIPAAEFTLKILPNLESPKKYGSIILWSMYHDDFSGCSASISGDV
;
A
#
# COMPACT_ATOMS: atom_id res chain seq x y z
N MET A 1 -3.34 -5.47 -10.73
CA MET A 1 -2.35 -4.41 -10.44
C MET A 1 -0.94 -4.97 -10.57
N LEU A 2 0.06 -4.11 -10.81
CA LEU A 2 1.47 -4.47 -10.77
C LEU A 2 2.14 -3.70 -9.61
N SER A 3 2.78 -4.40 -8.68
CA SER A 3 3.57 -3.78 -7.62
C SER A 3 5.04 -3.67 -8.03
N ILE A 4 5.66 -2.52 -7.76
CA ILE A 4 7.08 -2.27 -8.00
C ILE A 4 7.81 -2.07 -6.66
N GLY A 5 9.04 -2.55 -6.58
CA GLY A 5 9.83 -2.56 -5.34
C GLY A 5 9.74 -3.89 -4.59
N GLY A 6 9.34 -3.85 -3.33
CA GLY A 6 9.26 -4.98 -2.41
C GLY A 6 10.38 -5.01 -1.37
N SER A 7 10.24 -5.90 -0.39
CA SER A 7 11.17 -6.06 0.73
C SER A 7 12.52 -6.71 0.36
N ALA A 8 12.64 -7.26 -0.85
CA ALA A 8 13.82 -7.96 -1.31
C ALA A 8 14.27 -7.47 -2.70
N GLY A 9 15.58 -7.49 -2.94
CA GLY A 9 16.21 -7.07 -4.19
C GLY A 9 16.88 -5.71 -4.10
N SER A 10 17.41 -5.24 -5.24
CA SER A 10 18.04 -3.93 -5.37
C SER A 10 17.40 -3.18 -6.50
N TYR A 11 16.73 -2.07 -6.18
CA TYR A 11 16.03 -1.21 -7.13
C TYR A 11 16.26 0.26 -6.76
N THR A 12 16.56 1.07 -7.77
CA THR A 12 16.67 2.52 -7.68
C THR A 12 16.26 3.09 -9.03
N LEU A 13 15.93 4.38 -9.05
CA LEU A 13 15.84 5.16 -10.28
C LEU A 13 17.12 5.99 -10.39
N ALA A 14 17.87 5.81 -11.48
CA ALA A 14 19.15 6.50 -11.65
C ALA A 14 18.99 7.92 -12.20
N SER A 15 17.84 8.24 -12.80
CA SER A 15 17.53 9.55 -13.38
C SER A 15 16.02 9.71 -13.63
N SER A 16 15.61 10.94 -13.94
CA SER A 16 14.25 11.27 -14.39
C SER A 16 13.83 10.62 -15.72
N ASP A 17 14.80 10.10 -16.50
CA ASP A 17 14.56 9.46 -17.80
C ASP A 17 14.28 7.95 -17.67
N ASP A 18 14.70 7.31 -16.58
CA ASP A 18 14.53 5.86 -16.35
C ASP A 18 13.11 5.31 -16.57
N PRO A 19 12.02 5.97 -16.12
CA PRO A 19 10.66 5.46 -16.34
C PRO A 19 10.26 5.32 -17.82
N ARG A 20 11.04 5.89 -18.76
CA ARG A 20 10.81 5.80 -20.21
C ARG A 20 11.63 4.69 -20.90
N ARG A 21 12.50 3.97 -20.19
CA ARG A 21 13.56 3.14 -20.80
C ARG A 21 13.24 1.66 -20.98
N SER A 22 11.99 1.23 -20.81
CA SER A 22 11.58 -0.16 -21.09
C SER A 22 10.99 -0.30 -22.50
N SER A 23 11.62 -1.11 -23.36
CA SER A 23 11.18 -1.35 -24.74
C SER A 23 10.30 -2.59 -24.92
N SER A 24 10.09 -3.41 -23.88
CA SER A 24 9.23 -4.60 -23.94
C SER A 24 8.46 -4.81 -22.64
N TRP A 25 7.13 -4.86 -22.74
CA TRP A 25 6.27 -5.17 -21.60
C TRP A 25 6.39 -6.66 -21.22
N PRO A 26 6.74 -7.00 -19.97
CA PRO A 26 7.08 -8.37 -19.59
C PRO A 26 5.85 -9.29 -19.42
N LEU A 27 4.64 -8.73 -19.38
CA LEU A 27 3.40 -9.49 -19.20
C LEU A 27 2.61 -9.63 -20.52
N GLY A 28 3.28 -9.57 -21.67
CA GLY A 28 2.68 -9.77 -22.99
C GLY A 28 1.69 -8.66 -23.37
N ASP A 29 0.45 -9.01 -23.66
CA ASP A 29 -0.60 -8.03 -23.99
C ASP A 29 -1.40 -7.58 -22.75
N ALA A 30 -1.06 -8.09 -21.55
CA ALA A 30 -1.81 -7.78 -20.34
C ALA A 30 -1.59 -6.33 -19.91
N VAL A 31 -2.68 -5.58 -19.75
CA VAL A 31 -2.64 -4.19 -19.33
C VAL A 31 -3.08 -4.09 -17.87
N PRO A 32 -2.20 -3.69 -16.92
CA PRO A 32 -2.57 -3.61 -15.52
C PRO A 32 -3.49 -2.41 -15.26
N ASP A 33 -4.45 -2.61 -14.37
CA ASP A 33 -5.40 -1.58 -13.92
C ASP A 33 -4.77 -0.49 -13.04
N GLY A 34 -3.54 -0.72 -12.58
CA GLY A 34 -2.82 0.18 -11.69
C GLY A 34 -1.43 -0.31 -11.33
N ILE A 35 -0.62 0.64 -10.86
CA ILE A 35 0.72 0.40 -10.31
C ILE A 35 0.71 0.69 -8.81
N ASP A 36 1.31 -0.20 -8.04
CA ASP A 36 1.52 -0.08 -6.60
C ASP A 36 3.00 0.19 -6.29
N PHE A 37 3.27 1.25 -5.54
CA PHE A 37 4.62 1.71 -5.22
C PHE A 37 5.07 1.14 -3.87
N ASN A 38 5.37 -0.16 -3.81
CA ASN A 38 5.86 -0.80 -2.60
C ASN A 38 7.38 -0.58 -2.41
N ILE A 39 7.79 0.69 -2.23
CA ILE A 39 9.20 1.07 -2.12
C ILE A 39 9.66 0.97 -0.67
N GLU A 40 10.47 -0.05 -0.38
CA GLU A 40 10.93 -0.40 0.96
C GLU A 40 12.44 -0.17 1.18
N GLY A 41 13.19 0.24 0.15
CA GLY A 41 14.63 0.51 0.24
C GLY A 41 15.22 1.26 -0.97
N GLY A 42 16.54 1.45 -0.95
CA GLY A 42 17.28 2.09 -2.05
C GLY A 42 17.49 3.59 -1.84
N THR A 43 16.96 4.42 -2.76
CA THR A 43 17.05 5.89 -2.69
C THR A 43 15.65 6.50 -2.72
N SER A 44 15.52 7.73 -2.20
CA SER A 44 14.28 8.51 -2.26
C SER A 44 14.19 9.37 -3.53
N GLN A 45 15.15 9.23 -4.45
CA GLN A 45 15.27 10.08 -5.63
C GLN A 45 14.35 9.60 -6.75
N HIS A 46 13.78 10.54 -7.50
CA HIS A 46 13.03 10.34 -8.75
C HIS A 46 11.71 9.56 -8.67
N TRP A 47 11.31 9.00 -7.52
CA TRP A 47 10.02 8.33 -7.36
C TRP A 47 8.83 9.27 -7.56
N ASP A 48 8.98 10.53 -7.21
CA ASP A 48 8.01 11.60 -7.44
C ASP A 48 7.84 11.92 -8.92
N GLU A 49 8.95 12.03 -9.64
CA GLU A 49 8.95 12.24 -11.10
C GLU A 49 8.33 11.03 -11.82
N HIS A 50 8.63 9.82 -11.36
CA HIS A 50 8.04 8.59 -11.89
C HIS A 50 6.53 8.52 -11.61
N ALA A 51 6.10 8.79 -10.37
CA ALA A 51 4.68 8.86 -10.03
C ALA A 51 3.95 9.92 -10.87
N LYS A 52 4.57 11.10 -11.06
CA LYS A 52 4.01 12.18 -11.87
C LYS A 52 3.88 11.77 -13.32
N TYR A 53 4.90 11.14 -13.88
CA TYR A 53 4.87 10.60 -15.24
C TYR A 53 3.69 9.62 -15.41
N LEU A 54 3.57 8.61 -14.53
CA LEU A 54 2.46 7.64 -14.58
C LEU A 54 1.08 8.29 -14.38
N SER A 55 0.98 9.34 -13.56
CA SER A 55 -0.28 10.03 -13.30
C SER A 55 -0.86 10.73 -14.52
N VAL A 56 0.00 11.18 -15.44
CA VAL A 56 -0.44 11.78 -16.72
C VAL A 56 -1.11 10.70 -17.58
N TYR A 57 -0.52 9.51 -17.65
CA TYR A 57 -1.11 8.38 -18.38
C TYR A 57 -2.39 7.87 -17.71
N SER A 58 -2.41 7.85 -16.38
CA SER A 58 -3.55 7.32 -15.62
C SER A 58 -4.81 8.19 -15.77
N ARG A 59 -4.65 9.52 -15.88
CA ARG A 59 -5.73 10.47 -16.21
C ARG A 59 -6.32 10.25 -17.60
N CYS A 60 -5.51 9.76 -18.54
CA CYS A 60 -5.98 9.43 -19.88
C CYS A 60 -6.60 8.03 -19.98
N SER A 61 -6.41 7.16 -18.98
CA SER A 61 -6.75 5.72 -19.08
C SER A 61 -7.56 5.14 -17.90
N ASN A 62 -8.10 5.96 -16.99
CA ASN A 62 -8.82 5.53 -15.77
C ASN A 62 -8.04 4.58 -14.83
N LYS A 63 -6.70 4.55 -14.92
CA LYS A 63 -5.86 3.66 -14.09
C LYS A 63 -5.57 4.28 -12.74
N LYS A 64 -5.34 3.46 -11.70
CA LYS A 64 -5.13 3.95 -10.33
C LYS A 64 -3.70 3.74 -9.84
N LEU A 65 -3.13 4.78 -9.24
CA LEU A 65 -1.86 4.74 -8.52
C LEU A 65 -2.12 4.44 -7.04
N HIS A 66 -1.28 3.60 -6.46
CA HIS A 66 -1.41 3.03 -5.13
C HIS A 66 -0.15 3.24 -4.29
N GLU A 67 -0.33 3.53 -3.00
CA GLU A 67 0.71 3.90 -2.02
C GLU A 67 0.67 2.92 -0.85
N PRO A 68 1.78 2.47 -0.25
CA PRO A 68 1.82 2.04 1.15
C PRO A 68 2.24 3.19 2.06
N ALA A 69 1.37 3.58 2.98
CA ALA A 69 1.49 4.66 3.94
C ALA A 69 1.64 4.06 5.33
N LEU A 70 2.85 3.66 5.68
CA LEU A 70 3.46 3.62 7.03
C LEU A 70 4.62 2.61 6.98
N GLY A 71 5.82 3.06 7.39
CA GLY A 71 7.07 2.29 7.30
C GLY A 71 7.95 2.62 6.08
N SER A 72 7.36 2.85 4.92
CA SER A 72 8.01 3.25 3.64
C SER A 72 8.12 4.76 3.41
N ASP A 73 7.62 5.56 4.36
CA ASP A 73 7.36 7.00 4.23
C ASP A 73 8.65 7.85 4.07
N ALA A 74 9.84 7.27 4.23
CA ALA A 74 11.10 7.95 3.91
C ALA A 74 11.38 8.00 2.40
N TRP A 75 11.03 6.93 1.68
CA TRP A 75 11.46 6.74 0.29
C TRP A 75 10.55 7.44 -0.72
N ILE A 76 9.24 7.46 -0.45
CA ILE A 76 8.23 7.99 -1.39
C ILE A 76 7.65 9.34 -0.97
N ARG A 77 8.12 9.95 0.13
CA ARG A 77 7.55 11.19 0.69
C ARG A 77 7.32 12.30 -0.32
N ASN A 78 8.25 12.47 -1.26
CA ASN A 78 8.17 13.49 -2.29
C ASN A 78 7.09 13.16 -3.34
N ALA A 79 6.91 11.87 -3.65
CA ALA A 79 5.85 11.40 -4.55
C ALA A 79 4.47 11.66 -3.95
N LEU A 80 4.31 11.45 -2.64
CA LEU A 80 3.06 11.67 -1.90
C LEU A 80 2.58 13.12 -1.95
N LYS A 81 3.50 14.08 -2.03
CA LYS A 81 3.18 15.52 -2.08
C LYS A 81 2.86 16.01 -3.49
N THR A 82 3.24 15.28 -4.52
CA THR A 82 3.27 15.79 -5.90
C THR A 82 2.16 15.23 -6.78
N VAL A 83 1.53 14.11 -6.38
CA VAL A 83 0.52 13.41 -7.19
C VAL A 83 -0.66 12.97 -6.33
N LEU A 84 -1.88 13.11 -6.87
CA LEU A 84 -3.07 12.49 -6.28
C LEU A 84 -3.06 10.99 -6.58
N PHE A 85 -2.84 10.18 -5.55
CA PHE A 85 -3.04 8.74 -5.63
C PHE A 85 -4.54 8.45 -5.59
N GLY A 86 -5.00 7.54 -6.47
CA GLY A 86 -6.41 7.16 -6.50
C GLY A 86 -6.79 6.44 -5.20
N LEU A 87 -5.88 5.59 -4.72
CA LEU A 87 -6.05 4.73 -3.57
C LEU A 87 -4.77 4.79 -2.72
N GLY A 88 -4.91 4.99 -1.42
CA GLY A 88 -3.85 4.76 -0.45
C GLY A 88 -3.98 3.35 0.11
N LEU A 89 -2.87 2.70 0.40
CA LEU A 89 -2.72 1.50 1.22
C LEU A 89 -1.91 1.93 2.44
N VAL A 90 -2.11 1.31 3.59
CA VAL A 90 -1.40 1.63 4.83
C VAL A 90 -0.83 0.33 5.36
N GLN A 91 0.49 0.20 5.49
CA GLN A 91 1.10 -1.02 6.04
C GLN A 91 1.16 -0.92 7.57
N PHE A 92 0.42 -1.79 8.25
CA PHE A 92 0.34 -1.82 9.71
C PHE A 92 1.03 -3.06 10.27
N TYR A 93 2.29 -3.27 9.90
CA TYR A 93 3.10 -4.39 10.36
C TYR A 93 4.58 -4.07 10.18
N ASN A 94 5.45 -4.79 10.90
CA ASN A 94 6.91 -4.60 10.85
C ASN A 94 7.37 -3.16 11.12
N ASN A 95 6.63 -2.42 11.94
CA ASN A 95 6.93 -1.03 12.30
C ASN A 95 6.61 -0.79 13.79
N PRO A 96 7.49 -1.23 14.72
CA PRO A 96 7.26 -1.21 16.17
C PRO A 96 6.68 0.08 16.79
N PRO A 97 7.02 1.31 16.34
CA PRO A 97 6.39 2.52 16.86
C PRO A 97 4.95 2.73 16.38
N CYS A 98 4.48 1.98 15.38
CA CYS A 98 3.20 2.20 14.70
C CYS A 98 2.43 0.90 14.42
N ASP A 99 2.83 -0.27 14.90
CA ASP A 99 2.15 -1.55 14.67
C ASP A 99 1.49 -2.13 15.94
N ASP A 100 1.42 -1.31 17.00
CA ASP A 100 0.61 -1.58 18.20
C ASP A 100 -0.85 -1.21 17.94
N VAL A 101 -1.75 -2.18 18.13
CA VAL A 101 -3.21 -2.04 18.02
C VAL A 101 -3.73 -0.87 18.88
N ALA A 102 -3.11 -0.61 20.04
CA ALA A 102 -3.51 0.50 20.92
C ALA A 102 -3.34 1.89 20.25
N ASN A 103 -2.40 2.03 19.32
CA ASN A 103 -2.09 3.28 18.62
C ASN A 103 -2.67 3.33 17.20
N LEU A 104 -3.32 2.26 16.75
CA LEU A 104 -3.84 2.13 15.37
C LEU A 104 -4.90 3.18 15.05
N GLU A 105 -5.82 3.45 15.98
CA GLU A 105 -6.90 4.42 15.75
C GLU A 105 -6.36 5.84 15.60
N GLU A 106 -5.40 6.24 16.45
CA GLU A 106 -4.78 7.56 16.37
C GLU A 106 -3.93 7.70 15.10
N ALA A 107 -3.12 6.69 14.79
CA ALA A 107 -2.36 6.62 13.55
C ALA A 107 -3.29 6.72 12.33
N TRP A 108 -4.41 5.99 12.32
CA TRP A 108 -5.40 6.04 11.25
C TRP A 108 -6.03 7.42 11.10
N LYS A 109 -6.40 8.09 12.20
CA LYS A 109 -6.92 9.47 12.18
C LYS A 109 -5.90 10.46 11.62
N GLN A 110 -4.62 10.34 12.01
CA GLN A 110 -3.55 11.19 11.50
C GLN A 110 -3.32 10.94 10.00
N LEU A 111 -3.24 9.68 9.57
CA LEU A 111 -3.04 9.32 8.16
C LEU A 111 -4.19 9.80 7.28
N THR A 112 -5.43 9.52 7.69
CA THR A 112 -6.63 9.90 6.92
C THR A 112 -6.79 11.43 6.81
N SER A 113 -6.26 12.20 7.76
CA SER A 113 -6.24 13.67 7.67
C SER A 113 -5.12 14.22 6.77
N THR A 114 -4.02 13.48 6.60
CA THR A 114 -2.83 13.96 5.87
C THR A 114 -2.78 13.48 4.42
N ILE A 115 -3.27 12.27 4.14
CA ILE A 115 -3.18 11.66 2.81
C ILE A 115 -4.26 12.19 1.87
N LEU A 116 -3.85 12.61 0.68
CA LEU A 116 -4.70 13.08 -0.41
C LEU A 116 -5.20 11.93 -1.30
N ALA A 117 -5.77 10.88 -0.68
CA ALA A 117 -6.37 9.75 -1.38
C ALA A 117 -7.89 9.73 -1.21
N SER A 118 -8.59 9.23 -2.25
CA SER A 118 -10.06 9.11 -2.24
C SER A 118 -10.54 7.99 -1.32
N LYS A 119 -9.77 6.90 -1.26
CA LYS A 119 -9.96 5.74 -0.40
C LYS A 119 -8.61 5.26 0.11
N ILE A 120 -8.59 4.76 1.34
CA ILE A 120 -7.42 4.24 2.04
C ILE A 120 -7.74 2.80 2.46
N PHE A 121 -6.86 1.88 2.08
CA PHE A 121 -6.91 0.47 2.39
C PHE A 121 -5.92 0.16 3.51
N LEU A 122 -6.30 -0.71 4.44
CA LEU A 122 -5.38 -1.15 5.49
C LEU A 122 -4.74 -2.48 5.09
N SER A 123 -3.41 -2.51 4.98
CA SER A 123 -2.65 -3.72 4.70
C SER A 123 -2.33 -4.46 6.00
N LEU A 124 -2.74 -5.73 6.08
CA LEU A 124 -2.58 -6.62 7.23
C LEU A 124 -1.77 -7.87 6.85
N ARG A 125 -1.20 -8.53 7.86
CA ARG A 125 -0.57 -9.84 7.68
C ARG A 125 -1.62 -10.95 7.75
N ALA A 126 -1.68 -11.79 6.73
CA ALA A 126 -2.67 -12.87 6.65
C ALA A 126 -2.40 -14.01 7.64
N ALA A 127 -1.18 -14.14 8.16
CA ALA A 127 -0.82 -15.15 9.15
C ALA A 127 0.27 -14.63 10.10
N PRO A 128 0.39 -15.18 11.32
CA PRO A 128 1.46 -14.82 12.26
C PRO A 128 2.85 -14.99 11.65
N GLN A 129 3.04 -16.04 10.83
CA GLN A 129 4.31 -16.37 10.18
C GLN A 129 4.71 -15.35 9.10
N ALA A 130 3.75 -14.56 8.60
CA ALA A 130 4.02 -13.50 7.63
C ALA A 130 4.58 -12.23 8.29
N ALA A 131 4.52 -12.14 9.62
CA ALA A 131 4.85 -10.96 10.39
C ALA A 131 6.18 -11.11 11.13
N GLY A 132 7.04 -10.09 11.08
CA GLY A 132 8.06 -9.86 12.10
C GLY A 132 7.44 -9.23 13.35
N SER A 133 6.43 -8.38 13.15
CA SER A 133 5.57 -7.77 14.17
C SER A 133 4.25 -7.26 13.54
N GLY A 134 3.24 -6.92 14.36
CA GLY A 134 1.98 -6.33 13.90
C GLY A 134 0.97 -7.29 13.28
N PHE A 135 1.06 -8.60 13.58
CA PHE A 135 -0.01 -9.53 13.22
C PHE A 135 -1.24 -9.27 14.08
N ILE A 136 -2.42 -9.20 13.44
CA ILE A 136 -3.69 -8.98 14.11
C ILE A 136 -4.62 -10.15 13.77
N PRO A 137 -5.10 -10.92 14.76
CA PRO A 137 -6.08 -11.98 14.52
C PRO A 137 -7.37 -11.43 13.89
N ALA A 138 -7.99 -12.20 13.00
CA ALA A 138 -9.24 -11.84 12.31
C ALA A 138 -10.33 -11.32 13.27
N ALA A 139 -10.62 -12.07 14.33
CA ALA A 139 -11.63 -11.68 15.32
C ALA A 139 -11.27 -10.41 16.09
N GLU A 140 -9.99 -10.16 16.35
CA GLU A 140 -9.54 -8.93 16.99
C GLU A 140 -9.67 -7.73 16.05
N PHE A 141 -9.32 -7.92 14.77
CA PHE A 141 -9.52 -6.90 13.75
C PHE A 141 -10.99 -6.51 13.61
N THR A 142 -11.89 -7.49 13.43
CA THR A 142 -13.32 -7.21 13.19
C THR A 142 -14.03 -6.64 14.41
N LEU A 143 -13.68 -7.08 15.62
CA LEU A 143 -14.35 -6.61 16.85
C LEU A 143 -13.79 -5.31 17.41
N LYS A 144 -12.49 -5.05 17.27
CA LYS A 144 -11.83 -3.91 17.95
C LYS A 144 -11.34 -2.82 17.01
N ILE A 145 -11.00 -3.16 15.78
CA ILE A 145 -10.33 -2.22 14.87
C ILE A 145 -11.28 -1.71 13.81
N LEU A 146 -11.90 -2.61 13.06
CA LEU A 146 -12.78 -2.28 11.95
C LEU A 146 -13.87 -1.25 12.30
N PRO A 147 -14.57 -1.32 13.45
CA PRO A 147 -15.59 -0.33 13.82
C PRO A 147 -15.04 1.09 13.94
N ASN A 148 -13.77 1.24 14.30
CA ASN A 148 -13.10 2.54 14.41
C ASN A 148 -12.60 3.06 13.06
N LEU A 149 -12.39 2.16 12.08
CA LEU A 149 -11.99 2.50 10.71
C LEU A 149 -13.16 2.90 9.82
N GLU A 150 -14.37 2.41 10.08
CA GLU A 150 -15.56 2.74 9.30
C GLU A 150 -16.06 4.18 9.52
N SER A 151 -15.75 4.78 10.67
CA SER A 151 -16.14 6.14 11.04
C SER A 151 -15.61 7.25 10.08
N PRO A 152 -14.41 7.12 9.45
CA PRO A 152 -13.98 8.01 8.37
C PRO A 152 -14.47 7.62 6.97
N LYS A 153 -14.99 8.60 6.21
CA LYS A 153 -15.41 8.48 4.79
C LYS A 153 -14.32 7.93 3.83
N LYS A 154 -13.06 7.92 4.26
CA LYS A 154 -11.89 7.48 3.48
C LYS A 154 -11.60 5.99 3.57
N TYR A 155 -12.18 5.21 4.48
CA TYR A 155 -11.93 3.76 4.50
C TYR A 155 -12.42 3.09 3.20
N GLY A 156 -11.54 2.26 2.62
CA GLY A 156 -11.75 1.53 1.38
C GLY A 156 -12.11 0.08 1.62
N SER A 157 -11.17 -0.69 2.16
CA SER A 157 -11.29 -2.06 2.67
C SER A 157 -9.92 -2.44 3.26
N ILE A 158 -9.59 -3.73 3.31
CA ILE A 158 -8.26 -4.23 3.68
C ILE A 158 -7.51 -4.83 2.49
N ILE A 159 -6.20 -5.01 2.65
CA ILE A 159 -5.34 -5.80 1.77
C ILE A 159 -4.57 -6.79 2.63
N LEU A 160 -4.40 -8.02 2.15
CA LEU A 160 -3.70 -9.07 2.87
C LEU A 160 -2.33 -9.33 2.25
N TRP A 161 -1.29 -9.20 3.06
CA TRP A 161 0.01 -9.78 2.77
C TRP A 161 0.12 -11.15 3.46
N SER A 162 0.18 -12.26 2.73
CA SER A 162 0.09 -12.42 1.28
C SER A 162 -0.80 -13.61 0.95
N MET A 163 -1.16 -13.79 -0.33
CA MET A 163 -1.97 -14.93 -0.78
C MET A 163 -1.44 -16.28 -0.27
N TYR A 164 -0.12 -16.49 -0.34
CA TYR A 164 0.52 -17.70 0.19
C TYR A 164 0.18 -17.97 1.66
N HIS A 165 0.13 -16.91 2.48
CA HIS A 165 -0.17 -17.03 3.91
C HIS A 165 -1.67 -17.18 4.16
N ASP A 166 -2.48 -16.54 3.33
CA ASP A 166 -3.93 -16.62 3.39
C ASP A 166 -4.47 -18.01 3.03
N ASP A 167 -3.85 -18.68 2.05
CA ASP A 167 -4.25 -20.02 1.59
C ASP A 167 -4.29 -21.06 2.72
N PHE A 168 -3.41 -20.93 3.73
CA PHE A 168 -3.40 -21.85 4.87
C PHE A 168 -4.00 -21.26 6.15
N SER A 169 -4.01 -19.94 6.33
CA SER A 169 -4.60 -19.33 7.53
C SER A 169 -6.11 -19.13 7.41
N GLY A 170 -6.64 -19.03 6.19
CA GLY A 170 -8.04 -18.71 5.93
C GLY A 170 -8.44 -17.32 6.43
N CYS A 171 -7.51 -16.38 6.47
CA CYS A 171 -7.73 -15.04 7.03
C CYS A 171 -8.81 -14.28 6.25
N SER A 172 -8.73 -14.24 4.93
CA SER A 172 -9.73 -13.60 4.06
C SER A 172 -11.11 -14.22 4.26
N ALA A 173 -11.21 -15.55 4.28
CA ALA A 173 -12.47 -16.25 4.52
C ALA A 173 -13.08 -15.86 5.88
N SER A 174 -12.23 -15.69 6.90
CA SER A 174 -12.64 -15.35 8.26
C SER A 174 -13.13 -13.91 8.45
N ILE A 175 -12.74 -12.98 7.58
CA ILE A 175 -13.10 -11.55 7.68
C ILE A 175 -13.98 -11.05 6.54
N SER A 176 -14.16 -11.84 5.47
CA SER A 176 -14.90 -11.44 4.25
C SER A 176 -16.36 -11.06 4.47
N GLY A 177 -16.98 -11.53 5.56
CA GLY A 177 -18.34 -11.15 5.92
C GLY A 177 -18.46 -9.78 6.60
N ASP A 178 -17.33 -9.22 7.04
CA ASP A 178 -17.26 -7.99 7.83
C ASP A 178 -16.71 -6.79 7.03
N VAL A 179 -15.84 -7.01 6.03
CA VAL A 179 -15.05 -5.97 5.33
C VAL A 179 -15.56 -5.53 3.95
#